data_AF-A0A1H0G1S9-F1
#
_entry.id   AF-A0A1H0G1S9-F1
#
_cell.length_a   1.000
_cell.length_b   1.000
_cell.length_c   1.000
_cell.angle_alpha   90.00
_cell.angle_beta   90.00
_cell.angle_gamma   90.00
#
_symmetry.space_group_name_H-M   'P 1'
#
loop_
_entity.id
_entity.type
_entity.pdbx_description
1 polymer ?
#
loop_
_entity_poly.entity_id
_entity_poly.type
_entity_poly.pdbx_seq_one_letter_code
_entity_poly.pdbx_strand_id
1 'polypeptide(L)'
;MPGKHRGFTLIELMIVVAIVAILASIALPAYHSHIDRSRIRAAQADLVALSLNLENAYQRTLAYPAATLASTTAVKDRFPAWHPAESSFGYSVNASAAAYTVTATGNGGRLAGCTISLTHDHVRSIASCGSYNGSWQ
;
A
#
# COMPACT_ATOMS: atom_id res chain seq x y z
N MET A 1 -25.54 -24.29 51.51
CA MET A 1 -25.69 -22.82 51.59
C MET A 1 -25.82 -22.30 50.16
N PRO A 2 -26.94 -21.66 49.77
CA PRO A 2 -27.09 -21.16 48.41
C PRO A 2 -26.22 -19.91 48.25
N GLY A 3 -25.23 -19.99 47.36
CA GLY A 3 -24.37 -18.87 47.01
C GLY A 3 -25.21 -17.76 46.37
N LYS A 4 -25.14 -16.55 46.91
CA LYS A 4 -25.83 -15.38 46.36
C LYS A 4 -25.22 -15.08 44.98
N HIS A 5 -25.95 -15.36 43.91
CA HIS A 5 -25.56 -14.96 42.56
C HIS A 5 -25.55 -13.43 42.49
N ARG A 6 -24.35 -12.84 42.43
CA ARG A 6 -24.14 -11.41 42.17
C ARG A 6 -24.37 -11.17 40.68
N GLY A 7 -25.55 -10.66 40.33
CA GLY A 7 -25.86 -10.21 38.97
C GLY A 7 -25.32 -8.79 38.72
N PHE A 8 -24.90 -8.53 37.48
CA PHE A 8 -24.55 -7.19 37.01
C PHE A 8 -25.78 -6.27 37.01
N THR A 9 -25.61 -5.00 37.37
CA THR A 9 -26.71 -4.03 37.28
C THR A 9 -26.86 -3.53 35.84
N LEU A 10 -28.09 -3.21 35.43
CA LEU A 10 -28.39 -2.66 34.10
C LEU A 10 -27.67 -1.30 33.88
N ILE A 11 -27.49 -0.54 34.97
CA ILE A 11 -26.78 0.74 34.95
C ILE A 11 -25.27 0.57 34.79
N GLU A 12 -24.65 -0.44 35.41
CA GLU A 12 -23.24 -0.76 35.15
C GLU A 12 -23.02 -1.10 33.68
N LEU A 13 -23.93 -1.89 33.09
CA LEU A 13 -23.81 -2.26 31.69
C LEU A 13 -23.97 -1.04 30.75
N MET A 14 -24.89 -0.12 31.04
CA MET A 14 -25.01 1.12 30.24
C MET A 14 -23.74 1.98 30.31
N ILE A 15 -23.14 2.15 31.49
CA ILE A 15 -21.93 2.95 31.65
C ILE A 15 -20.75 2.29 30.91
N VAL A 16 -20.61 0.97 31.01
CA VAL A 16 -19.56 0.22 30.29
C VAL A 16 -19.72 0.40 28.78
N VAL A 17 -20.93 0.25 28.24
CA VAL A 17 -21.19 0.43 26.81
C VAL A 17 -20.90 1.88 26.37
N ALA A 18 -21.26 2.87 27.19
CA ALA A 18 -20.96 4.28 26.91
C ALA A 18 -19.45 4.55 26.85
N ILE A 19 -18.66 4.01 27.79
CA ILE A 19 -17.20 4.14 27.78
C ILE A 19 -16.59 3.44 26.56
N VAL A 20 -17.04 2.21 26.26
CA VAL A 20 -16.55 1.46 25.08
C VAL A 20 -16.87 2.20 23.77
N ALA A 21 -18.04 2.83 23.66
CA ALA A 21 -18.40 3.62 22.48
C ALA A 21 -17.49 4.84 22.28
N ILE A 22 -17.14 5.55 23.37
CA ILE A 22 -16.20 6.68 23.31
C ILE A 22 -14.82 6.20 22.87
N LEU A 23 -14.30 5.13 23.46
CA LEU A 23 -12.99 4.58 23.10
C LEU A 23 -12.95 4.07 21.65
N ALA A 24 -14.00 3.37 21.21
CA ALA A 24 -14.10 2.85 19.85
C ALA A 24 -14.09 3.96 18.79
N SER A 25 -14.71 5.12 19.09
CA SER A 25 -14.75 6.27 18.17
C SER A 25 -13.36 6.82 17.82
N ILE A 26 -12.39 6.71 18.74
CA ILE A 26 -11.00 7.17 18.54
C ILE A 26 -10.14 6.04 17.97
N ALA A 27 -10.32 4.81 18.46
CA ALA A 27 -9.46 3.67 18.11
C ALA A 27 -9.64 3.20 16.66
N LEU A 28 -10.88 3.18 16.14
CA LEU A 28 -11.18 2.70 14.79
C LEU A 28 -10.51 3.50 13.66
N PRO A 29 -10.62 4.84 13.60
CA PRO A 29 -9.98 5.61 12.53
C PRO A 29 -8.44 5.51 12.56
N ALA A 30 -7.85 5.43 13.77
CA ALA A 30 -6.42 5.26 13.92
C ALA A 30 -5.94 3.91 13.35
N TYR A 31 -6.65 2.81 13.65
CA TYR A 31 -6.28 1.48 13.16
C TYR A 31 -6.26 1.38 11.63
N HIS A 32 -7.26 1.95 10.94
CA HIS A 32 -7.29 1.95 9.48
C HIS A 32 -6.11 2.70 8.86
N SER A 33 -5.69 3.82 9.46
CA SER A 33 -4.53 4.59 8.99
C SER A 33 -3.21 3.81 9.11
N HIS A 34 -3.08 2.93 10.11
CA HIS A 34 -1.91 2.07 10.25
C HIS A 34 -1.86 1.01 9.15
N ILE A 35 -2.99 0.39 8.83
CA ILE A 35 -3.08 -0.60 7.74
C ILE A 35 -2.78 0.07 6.40
N ASP A 36 -3.39 1.23 6.12
CA ASP A 36 -3.19 1.96 4.88
C ASP A 36 -1.71 2.34 4.68
N ARG A 37 -1.05 2.84 5.74
CA ARG A 37 0.40 3.11 5.71
C ARG A 37 1.22 1.84 5.47
N SER A 38 0.86 0.72 6.08
CA SER A 38 1.55 -0.56 5.88
C SER A 38 1.45 -1.01 4.42
N ARG A 39 0.27 -0.89 3.81
CA ARG A 39 0.04 -1.25 2.40
C ARG A 39 0.84 -0.35 1.45
N ILE A 40 0.85 0.96 1.71
CA ILE A 40 1.67 1.92 0.93
C ILE A 40 3.16 1.54 1.01
N ARG A 41 3.67 1.20 2.20
CA ARG A 41 5.07 0.77 2.38
C ARG A 41 5.38 -0.55 1.67
N ALA A 42 4.46 -1.51 1.70
CA ALA A 42 4.59 -2.75 0.95
C ALA A 42 4.63 -2.49 -0.57
N ALA A 43 3.74 -1.64 -1.09
CA ALA A 43 3.76 -1.25 -2.50
C ALA A 43 5.04 -0.50 -2.91
N GLN A 44 5.58 0.36 -2.04
CA GLN A 44 6.89 0.99 -2.26
C GLN A 44 8.01 -0.05 -2.38
N ALA A 45 8.03 -1.05 -1.50
CA ALA A 45 9.02 -2.13 -1.56
C ALA A 45 8.88 -2.94 -2.86
N ASP A 46 7.64 -3.23 -3.29
CA ASP A 46 7.36 -3.91 -4.56
C ASP A 46 7.89 -3.11 -5.76
N LEU A 47 7.73 -1.78 -5.77
CA LEU A 47 8.28 -0.90 -6.81
C LEU A 47 9.81 -0.86 -6.80
N VAL A 48 10.45 -0.89 -5.64
CA VAL A 48 11.92 -0.97 -5.53
C VAL A 48 12.43 -2.31 -6.07
N ALA A 49 11.74 -3.41 -5.77
CA ALA A 49 12.09 -4.71 -6.36
C ALA A 49 11.93 -4.70 -7.89
N LEU A 50 10.91 -3.99 -8.41
CA LEU A 50 10.70 -3.86 -9.84
C LEU A 50 11.79 -3.00 -10.51
N SER A 51 12.16 -1.87 -9.89
CA SER A 51 13.25 -1.03 -10.41
C SER A 51 14.57 -1.78 -10.46
N LEU A 52 14.89 -2.61 -9.45
CA LEU A 52 16.09 -3.44 -9.47
C LEU A 52 16.14 -4.38 -10.68
N ASN A 53 14.99 -4.93 -11.12
CA ASN A 53 14.94 -5.75 -12.33
C ASN A 53 15.23 -4.93 -13.60
N LEU A 54 14.73 -3.70 -13.68
CA LEU A 54 15.00 -2.78 -14.79
C LEU A 54 16.48 -2.36 -14.83
N GLU A 55 17.07 -2.04 -13.66
CA GLU A 55 18.49 -1.70 -13.53
C GLU A 55 19.39 -2.88 -13.91
N ASN A 56 19.06 -4.10 -13.48
CA ASN A 56 19.78 -5.31 -13.86
C ASN A 56 19.75 -5.55 -15.38
N ALA A 57 18.64 -5.21 -16.05
CA ALA A 57 18.57 -5.27 -17.51
C ALA A 57 19.48 -4.22 -18.15
N TYR A 58 19.44 -2.98 -17.65
CA TYR A 58 20.31 -1.89 -18.13
C TYR A 58 21.80 -2.25 -18.00
N GLN A 59 22.22 -2.86 -16.90
CA GLN A 59 23.61 -3.30 -16.72
C GLN A 59 24.07 -4.34 -17.76
N ARG A 60 23.15 -5.12 -18.33
CA ARG A 60 23.45 -6.16 -19.33
C ARG A 60 23.41 -5.63 -20.76
N THR A 61 22.46 -4.76 -21.05
CA THR A 61 22.16 -4.33 -22.43
C THR A 61 22.43 -2.85 -22.70
N LEU A 62 22.90 -2.09 -21.70
CA LEU A 62 23.12 -0.63 -21.76
C LEU A 62 21.87 0.17 -22.16
N ALA A 63 20.69 -0.43 -21.99
CA ALA A 63 19.40 0.17 -22.30
C ALA A 63 18.33 -0.52 -21.46
N TYR A 64 17.33 0.24 -21.00
CA TYR A 64 16.17 -0.36 -20.35
C TYR A 64 15.29 -1.05 -21.40
N PRO A 65 14.60 -2.14 -21.02
CA PRO A 65 13.67 -2.81 -21.92
C PRO A 65 12.49 -1.88 -22.21
N ALA A 66 12.48 -1.25 -23.40
CA ALA A 66 11.40 -0.37 -23.82
C ALA A 66 10.07 -1.14 -23.83
N ALA A 67 9.15 -0.72 -22.96
CA ALA A 67 7.87 -1.39 -22.76
C ALA A 67 6.91 -0.47 -22.00
N THR A 68 5.65 -0.48 -22.41
CA THR A 68 4.55 0.12 -21.65
C THR A 68 3.64 -1.01 -21.18
N LEU A 69 3.79 -1.37 -19.90
CA LEU A 69 3.06 -2.45 -19.23
C LEU A 69 2.00 -1.80 -18.33
N ALA A 70 0.75 -1.79 -18.78
CA ALA A 70 -0.32 -1.05 -18.11
C ALA A 70 -1.03 -1.82 -16.97
N SER A 71 -0.65 -3.08 -16.72
CA SER A 71 -1.30 -3.93 -15.72
C SER A 71 -0.31 -4.83 -14.99
N THR A 72 -0.65 -5.21 -13.76
CA THR A 72 0.19 -6.12 -12.95
C THR A 72 0.46 -7.43 -13.67
N THR A 73 -0.50 -7.95 -14.43
CA THR A 73 -0.34 -9.16 -15.24
C THR A 73 0.73 -8.97 -16.31
N ALA A 74 0.66 -7.88 -17.09
CA ALA A 74 1.67 -7.57 -18.10
C ALA A 74 3.07 -7.38 -17.50
N VAL A 75 3.15 -6.81 -16.29
CA VAL A 75 4.42 -6.70 -15.54
C VAL A 75 4.95 -8.08 -15.14
N LYS A 76 4.12 -8.96 -14.59
CA LYS A 76 4.51 -10.33 -14.24
C LYS A 76 4.95 -11.16 -15.44
N ASP A 77 4.27 -11.03 -16.58
CA ASP A 77 4.62 -11.74 -17.81
C ASP A 77 5.99 -11.30 -18.34
N ARG A 78 6.32 -10.01 -18.22
CA ARG A 78 7.64 -9.49 -18.61
C ARG A 78 8.74 -9.83 -17.60
N PHE A 79 8.41 -9.80 -16.30
CA PHE A 79 9.35 -10.02 -15.20
C PHE A 79 8.86 -11.20 -14.34
N PRO A 80 9.04 -12.45 -14.79
CA PRO A 80 8.47 -13.62 -14.13
C PRO A 80 9.04 -13.89 -12.73
N ALA A 81 10.25 -13.39 -12.44
CA ALA A 81 10.85 -13.47 -11.10
C ALA A 81 10.32 -12.41 -10.12
N TRP A 82 9.56 -11.42 -10.62
CA TRP A 82 8.98 -10.36 -9.80
C TRP A 82 7.52 -10.66 -9.50
N HIS A 83 7.17 -10.64 -8.22
CA HIS A 83 5.81 -10.79 -7.73
C HIS A 83 5.56 -9.76 -6.62
N PRO A 84 4.47 -8.97 -6.71
CA PRO A 84 4.16 -8.01 -5.67
C PRO A 84 3.63 -8.73 -4.42
N ALA A 85 4.09 -8.30 -3.25
CA ALA A 85 3.57 -8.75 -1.97
C ALA A 85 2.21 -8.09 -1.64
N GLU A 86 1.99 -6.86 -2.11
CA GLU A 86 0.75 -6.12 -1.86
C GLU A 86 -0.25 -6.30 -3.00
N SER A 87 -1.47 -6.75 -2.66
CA SER A 87 -2.53 -7.01 -3.63
C SER A 87 -3.52 -5.86 -3.80
N SER A 88 -3.52 -4.89 -2.87
CA SER A 88 -4.41 -3.73 -2.94
C SER A 88 -4.01 -2.71 -4.03
N PHE A 89 -2.86 -2.91 -4.68
CA PHE A 89 -2.31 -2.04 -5.71
C PHE A 89 -2.17 -2.77 -7.05
N GLY A 90 -2.47 -2.06 -8.14
CA GLY A 90 -2.12 -2.41 -9.51
C GLY A 90 -0.76 -1.82 -9.87
N TYR A 91 0.08 -2.57 -10.58
CA TYR A 91 1.43 -2.16 -10.94
C TYR A 91 1.55 -1.96 -12.44
N SER A 92 2.26 -0.91 -12.84
CA SER A 92 2.52 -0.58 -14.24
C SER A 92 3.95 -0.09 -14.43
N VAL A 93 4.46 -0.25 -15.64
CA VAL A 93 5.80 0.19 -16.05
C VAL A 93 5.67 0.96 -17.34
N ASN A 94 6.27 2.15 -17.38
CA ASN A 94 6.50 2.87 -18.63
C ASN A 94 8.00 3.08 -18.79
N ALA A 95 8.62 2.34 -19.70
CA ALA A 95 10.05 2.36 -19.95
C ALA A 95 10.36 2.65 -21.42
N SER A 96 11.40 3.45 -21.63
CA SER A 96 12.09 3.70 -22.90
C SER A 96 13.53 3.19 -22.78
N ALA A 97 14.34 3.27 -23.84
CA ALA A 97 15.74 2.84 -23.76
C ALA A 97 16.58 3.58 -22.70
N ALA A 98 16.23 4.83 -22.39
CA ALA A 98 17.02 5.73 -21.52
C ALA A 98 16.39 6.02 -20.15
N ALA A 99 15.07 5.81 -19.99
CA ALA A 99 14.35 6.17 -18.78
C ALA A 99 13.20 5.23 -18.51
N TYR A 100 12.84 5.06 -17.24
CA TYR A 100 11.63 4.36 -16.82
C TYR A 100 10.91 5.10 -15.70
N THR A 101 9.61 4.82 -15.61
CA THR A 101 8.74 5.13 -14.48
C THR A 101 7.96 3.87 -14.13
N VAL A 102 8.06 3.42 -12.88
CA VAL A 102 7.23 2.37 -12.33
C VAL A 102 6.19 2.98 -11.41
N THR A 103 4.94 2.53 -11.52
CA THR A 103 3.81 3.12 -10.80
C THR A 103 2.94 2.03 -10.17
N ALA A 104 2.63 2.19 -8.88
CA ALA A 104 1.62 1.42 -8.17
C ALA A 104 0.38 2.30 -7.97
N THR A 105 -0.81 1.80 -8.34
CA THR A 105 -2.08 2.51 -8.20
C THR A 105 -3.04 1.71 -7.31
N GLY A 106 -3.58 2.32 -6.28
CA GLY A 106 -4.50 1.63 -5.36
C GLY A 106 -5.84 1.31 -6.03
N ASN A 107 -6.26 0.05 -5.89
CA ASN A 107 -7.40 -0.53 -6.62
C ASN A 107 -8.76 -0.35 -5.92
N GLY A 108 -8.79 0.12 -4.66
CA GLY A 108 -10.04 0.22 -3.92
C GLY A 108 -9.92 0.75 -2.49
N GLY A 109 -11.08 0.95 -1.86
CA GLY A 109 -11.17 1.45 -0.49
C GLY A 109 -10.59 2.86 -0.32
N ARG A 110 -9.96 3.10 0.84
CA ARG A 110 -9.37 4.40 1.22
C ARG A 110 -8.13 4.77 0.39
N LEU A 111 -7.57 3.82 -0.35
CA LEU A 111 -6.41 3.99 -1.22
C LEU A 111 -6.81 3.99 -2.71
N ALA A 112 -8.10 3.98 -3.05
CA ALA A 112 -8.52 4.02 -4.45
C ALA A 112 -7.96 5.26 -5.16
N GLY A 113 -7.23 5.05 -6.26
CA GLY A 113 -6.61 6.13 -7.03
C GLY A 113 -5.33 6.72 -6.41
N CYS A 114 -4.87 6.19 -5.26
CA CYS A 114 -3.56 6.50 -4.69
C CYS A 114 -2.47 6.03 -5.65
N THR A 115 -1.59 6.94 -6.09
CA THR A 115 -0.50 6.62 -7.03
C THR A 115 0.85 6.80 -6.36
N ILE A 116 1.66 5.74 -6.36
CA ILE A 116 3.03 5.73 -5.87
C ILE A 116 3.92 5.50 -7.08
N SER A 117 4.93 6.34 -7.30
CA SER A 117 5.81 6.22 -8.46
C SER A 117 7.29 6.29 -8.08
N LEU A 118 8.10 5.58 -8.84
CA LEU A 118 9.56 5.61 -8.80
C LEU A 118 10.11 5.74 -10.22
N THR A 119 10.97 6.73 -10.45
CA THR A 119 11.66 6.92 -11.74
C THR A 119 13.10 6.41 -11.69
N HIS A 120 13.73 6.28 -12.86
CA HIS A 120 15.17 5.97 -13.00
C HIS A 120 16.09 6.97 -12.27
N ASP A 121 15.70 8.24 -12.18
CA ASP A 121 16.40 9.27 -11.39
C ASP A 121 16.18 9.14 -9.88
N HIS A 122 15.63 8.02 -9.41
CA HIS A 122 15.29 7.76 -8.01
C HIS A 122 14.28 8.76 -7.42
N VAL A 123 13.53 9.47 -8.28
CA VAL A 123 12.46 10.36 -7.84
C VAL A 123 11.30 9.51 -7.35
N ARG A 124 11.01 9.68 -6.06
CA ARG A 124 10.02 8.93 -5.30
C ARG A 124 8.84 9.83 -4.97
N SER A 125 7.67 9.50 -5.49
CA SER A 125 6.46 10.32 -5.31
C SER A 125 5.27 9.48 -4.86
N ILE A 126 4.39 10.10 -4.08
CA ILE A 126 3.09 9.60 -3.65
C ILE A 126 2.09 10.73 -3.90
N ALA A 127 1.02 10.41 -4.63
CA ALA A 127 -0.05 11.35 -4.93
C ALA A 127 -1.41 10.67 -4.74
N SER A 128 -2.44 11.47 -4.43
CA SER A 128 -3.82 11.01 -4.24
C SER A 128 -4.03 9.96 -3.13
N CYS A 129 -3.13 9.94 -2.13
CA CYS A 129 -3.17 9.03 -0.97
C CYS A 129 -3.54 9.78 0.33
N GLY A 130 -4.26 10.91 0.24
CA GLY A 130 -4.64 11.72 1.40
C GLY A 130 -3.42 12.27 2.16
N SER A 131 -3.34 11.99 3.47
CA SER A 131 -2.24 12.47 4.34
C SER A 131 -0.86 11.88 4.03
N TYR A 132 -0.76 10.91 3.11
CA TYR A 132 0.51 10.28 2.71
C TYR A 132 1.13 10.91 1.45
N ASN A 133 0.55 11.98 0.90
CA ASN A 133 1.07 12.63 -0.30
C ASN A 133 2.46 13.27 -0.07
N GLY A 134 3.28 13.27 -1.11
CA GLY A 134 4.62 13.86 -1.11
C GLY A 134 5.70 12.85 -1.48
N SER A 135 6.93 13.12 -1.04
CA SER A 135 8.06 12.19 -1.21
C SER A 135 7.98 11.05 -0.20
N TRP A 136 8.56 9.89 -0.54
CA TRP A 136 8.52 8.71 0.35
C TRP A 136 9.23 9.01 1.69
N GLN A 137 8.58 8.69 2.82
CA GLN A 137 9.12 8.78 4.19
C GLN A 137 8.99 7.45 4.96
#